data_AF-A0A6I1NKF1-F1
#
_entry.id   AF-A0A6I1NKF1-F1
#
_cell.length_a   1.000
_cell.length_b   1.000
_cell.length_c   1.000
_cell.angle_alpha   90.00
_cell.angle_beta   90.00
_cell.angle_gamma   90.00
#
_symmetry.space_group_name_H-M   'P 1'
#
loop_
_entity.id
_entity.type
_entity.pdbx_description
1 polymer ?
#
loop_
_entity_poly.entity_id
_entity_poly.type
_entity_poly.pdbx_seq_one_letter_code
_entity_poly.pdbx_strand_id
1 'polypeptide(L)'
;MSKRRAFGDVVQLDDEEEGPYHARILTPVQGRGYDECVQSALGNCADTECREWWTLEVLDEKMKATGGHVYHVTECAMRDATS
;
A
#
# COMPACT_ATOMS: atom_id res chain seq x y z
N MET A 1 6.26 13.44 -0.15
CA MET A 1 7.39 12.49 -0.01
C MET A 1 6.79 11.19 0.51
N SER A 2 7.15 10.07 -0.09
CA SER A 2 6.74 8.73 0.34
C SER A 2 7.28 8.43 1.74
N LYS A 3 6.64 7.48 2.43
CA LYS A 3 7.04 7.04 3.75
C LYS A 3 7.33 5.54 3.70
N ARG A 4 8.55 5.16 4.10
CA ARG A 4 8.94 3.75 4.15
C ARG A 4 8.07 3.00 5.15
N ARG A 5 7.48 1.90 4.71
CA ARG A 5 6.59 1.07 5.54
C ARG A 5 7.24 -0.24 5.97
N ALA A 6 6.65 -0.88 6.98
CA ALA A 6 7.02 -2.21 7.45
C ALA A 6 5.90 -3.23 7.20
N PHE A 7 6.26 -4.51 7.18
CA PHE A 7 5.26 -5.58 7.19
C PHE A 7 4.36 -5.46 8.42
N GLY A 8 3.05 -5.61 8.21
CA GLY A 8 2.04 -5.45 9.26
C GLY A 8 1.53 -4.02 9.44
N ASP A 9 2.20 -3.01 8.86
CA ASP A 9 1.68 -1.64 8.89
C ASP A 9 0.30 -1.59 8.21
N VAL A 10 -0.61 -0.83 8.83
CA VAL A 10 -1.92 -0.51 8.27
C VAL A 10 -1.83 0.87 7.62
N VAL A 11 -2.22 0.93 6.36
CA VAL A 11 -2.24 2.16 5.55
C VAL A 11 -3.64 2.41 5.05
N GLN A 12 -3.92 3.67 4.72
CA GLN A 12 -5.14 4.07 4.05
C GLN A 12 -4.85 4.32 2.57
N LEU A 13 -5.67 3.74 1.70
CA LEU A 13 -5.61 3.91 0.24
C LEU A 13 -6.87 4.64 -0.19
N ASP A 14 -6.73 5.70 -0.99
CA ASP A 14 -7.87 6.39 -1.58
C ASP A 14 -8.34 5.63 -2.81
N ASP A 15 -9.52 5.02 -2.73
CA ASP A 15 -10.25 4.53 -3.90
C ASP A 15 -11.28 5.57 -4.34
N GLU A 16 -11.38 5.79 -5.65
CA GLU A 16 -12.31 6.77 -6.22
C GLU A 16 -13.77 6.29 -6.15
N GLU A 17 -14.03 4.99 -6.10
CA GLU A 17 -15.39 4.42 -6.14
C GLU A 17 -15.90 4.01 -4.74
N GLU A 18 -15.03 3.45 -3.90
CA GLU A 18 -15.41 2.92 -2.57
C GLU A 18 -14.97 3.81 -1.40
N GLY A 19 -14.28 4.92 -1.69
CA GLY A 19 -13.71 5.81 -0.69
C GLY A 19 -12.42 5.23 -0.09
N PRO A 20 -11.84 5.91 0.92
CA PRO A 20 -10.56 5.48 1.44
C PRO A 20 -10.71 4.23 2.32
N TYR A 21 -10.08 3.13 1.94
CA TYR A 21 -10.11 1.87 2.69
C TYR A 21 -8.76 1.57 3.35
N HIS A 22 -8.81 0.70 4.37
CA HIS A 22 -7.62 0.28 5.09
C HIS A 22 -7.04 -0.98 4.47
N ALA A 23 -5.72 -1.03 4.37
CA ALA A 23 -4.99 -2.19 3.88
C ALA A 23 -3.77 -2.46 4.77
N ARG A 24 -3.46 -3.74 4.99
CA ARG A 24 -2.32 -4.19 5.76
C ARG A 24 -1.23 -4.74 4.85
N ILE A 25 0.01 -4.31 5.07
CA ILE A 25 1.15 -4.79 4.31
C ILE A 25 1.49 -6.23 4.71
N LEU A 26 1.43 -7.15 3.75
CA LEU A 26 1.73 -8.55 3.99
C LEU A 26 3.21 -8.86 3.78
N THR A 27 3.73 -9.79 4.57
CA THR A 27 5.04 -10.39 4.30
C THR A 27 4.93 -11.28 3.06
N PRO A 28 5.80 -11.11 2.05
CA PRO A 28 5.77 -11.96 0.88
C PRO A 28 6.24 -13.36 1.23
N VAL A 29 5.79 -14.34 0.45
CA VAL A 29 6.27 -15.73 0.58
C VAL A 29 7.74 -15.86 0.13
N GLN A 30 8.18 -15.02 -0.82
CA GLN A 30 9.55 -14.97 -1.32
C GLN A 30 9.91 -13.54 -1.76
N GLY A 31 11.20 -13.19 -1.75
CA GLY A 31 11.68 -11.88 -2.21
C GLY A 31 11.62 -10.78 -1.14
N ARG A 32 11.73 -9.52 -1.57
CA ARG A 32 11.88 -8.35 -0.66
C ARG A 32 10.55 -7.78 -0.15
N GLY A 33 9.45 -8.07 -0.85
CA GLY A 33 8.10 -7.59 -0.53
C GLY A 33 7.70 -6.31 -1.26
N TYR A 34 8.67 -5.69 -1.93
CA TYR A 34 8.47 -4.50 -2.74
C TYR A 34 9.49 -4.47 -3.90
N ASP A 35 9.13 -3.73 -4.94
CA ASP A 35 10.00 -3.37 -6.05
C ASP A 35 10.45 -1.90 -5.98
N GLU A 36 11.38 -1.53 -6.87
CA GLU A 36 11.54 -0.13 -7.25
C GLU A 36 10.22 0.40 -7.80
N CYS A 37 9.80 1.58 -7.36
CA CYS A 37 8.56 2.18 -7.86
C CYS A 37 8.64 2.27 -9.37
N VAL A 38 7.78 1.53 -10.07
CA VAL A 38 7.69 1.61 -11.51
C VAL A 38 7.07 2.96 -11.81
N GLN A 39 7.90 3.94 -12.21
CA GLN A 39 7.53 5.34 -12.47
C GLN A 39 6.33 5.52 -13.41
N SER A 40 5.87 4.44 -14.07
CA SER A 40 4.88 4.45 -15.13
C SER A 40 3.42 4.49 -14.68
N ALA A 41 3.07 4.07 -13.46
CA ALA A 41 1.66 4.05 -13.01
C ALA A 41 1.18 5.41 -12.49
N LEU A 42 2.09 6.23 -11.98
CA LEU A 42 1.80 7.54 -11.42
C LEU A 42 2.83 8.51 -11.99
N GLY A 43 2.48 9.24 -13.06
CA GLY A 43 3.34 10.24 -13.69
C GLY A 43 3.84 11.38 -12.78
N ASN A 44 3.63 11.29 -11.46
CA ASN A 44 3.87 12.30 -10.44
C ASN A 44 4.58 11.77 -9.16
N CYS A 45 5.15 10.56 -9.13
CA CYS A 45 5.97 10.18 -7.96
C CYS A 45 7.37 10.81 -8.11
N ALA A 46 7.49 12.07 -7.70
CA ALA A 46 8.74 12.85 -7.67
C ALA A 46 9.74 12.36 -6.60
N ASP A 47 9.40 11.27 -5.90
CA ASP A 47 10.23 10.65 -4.88
C ASP A 47 10.99 9.47 -5.46
N THR A 48 12.30 9.64 -5.64
CA THR A 48 13.19 8.63 -6.22
C THR A 48 13.39 7.41 -5.31
N GLU A 49 13.08 7.52 -4.02
CA GLU A 49 13.23 6.45 -3.04
C GLU A 49 11.93 5.67 -2.79
N CYS A 50 10.84 6.07 -3.46
CA CYS A 50 9.56 5.39 -3.38
C CYS A 50 9.70 3.92 -3.77
N ARG A 51 9.05 3.04 -2.99
CA ARG A 51 8.92 1.62 -3.30
C ARG A 51 7.48 1.25 -3.62
N GLU A 52 7.31 0.16 -4.35
CA GLU A 52 6.00 -0.39 -4.69
C GLU A 52 5.82 -1.76 -4.03
N TRP A 53 4.79 -1.89 -3.20
CA TRP A 53 4.47 -3.11 -2.47
C TRP A 53 3.63 -4.06 -3.33
N TRP A 54 3.98 -5.34 -3.36
CA TRP A 54 3.33 -6.31 -4.24
C TRP A 54 1.93 -6.69 -3.82
N THR A 55 1.68 -6.85 -2.53
CA THR A 55 0.40 -7.36 -2.03
C THR A 55 0.10 -6.80 -0.66
N LEU A 56 -1.08 -6.19 -0.53
CA LEU A 56 -1.67 -5.77 0.73
C LEU A 56 -3.01 -6.48 0.89
N GLU A 57 -3.39 -6.74 2.14
CA GLU A 57 -4.67 -7.32 2.52
C GLU A 57 -5.66 -6.22 2.90
N VAL A 58 -6.86 -6.25 2.32
CA VAL A 58 -7.92 -5.28 2.62
C VAL A 58 -8.52 -5.57 3.98
N LEU A 59 -8.75 -4.52 4.76
CA LEU A 59 -9.37 -4.58 6.07
C LEU A 59 -10.78 -3.98 6.06
N ASP A 60 -11.66 -4.53 6.88
CA ASP A 60 -12.98 -3.96 7.16
C ASP A 60 -12.89 -2.78 8.14
N GLU A 61 -14.05 -2.17 8.44
CA GLU A 61 -14.17 -1.07 9.41
C GLU A 61 -13.71 -1.42 10.84
N LYS A 62 -13.56 -2.72 11.15
CA LYS A 62 -13.09 -3.23 12.44
C LYS A 62 -11.62 -3.67 12.38
N MET A 63 -10.89 -3.27 11.34
CA MET A 63 -9.49 -3.62 11.09
C MET A 63 -9.26 -5.13 10.97
N LYS A 64 -10.25 -5.87 10.46
CA LYS A 64 -10.15 -7.30 10.21
C LYS A 64 -9.99 -7.59 8.72
N ALA A 65 -9.17 -8.58 8.42
CA ALA A 65 -9.00 -9.10 7.07
C ALA A 65 -10.35 -9.46 6.42
N THR A 66 -10.61 -8.90 5.25
CA THR A 66 -11.80 -9.25 4.44
C THR A 66 -11.56 -10.46 3.53
N GLY A 67 -10.29 -10.86 3.37
CA GLY A 67 -9.84 -11.80 2.33
C GLY A 67 -9.59 -11.14 0.97
N GLY A 68 -9.95 -9.87 0.80
CA GLY A 68 -9.59 -9.05 -0.35
C GLY A 68 -8.11 -8.69 -0.35
N HIS A 69 -7.53 -8.55 -1.54
CA HIS A 69 -6.13 -8.17 -1.72
C HIS A 69 -6.00 -7.11 -2.79
N VAL A 70 -5.01 -6.24 -2.62
CA VAL A 70 -4.63 -5.21 -3.59
C VAL A 70 -3.16 -5.36 -3.89
N TYR A 71 -2.79 -5.06 -5.14
CA TYR A 71 -1.47 -5.39 -5.67
C TYR A 71 -0.79 -4.16 -6.24
N HIS A 72 0.54 -4.16 -6.24
CA HIS A 72 1.36 -3.10 -6.86
C HIS A 72 1.02 -1.69 -6.32
N VAL A 73 0.99 -1.54 -5.00
CA VAL A 73 0.64 -0.29 -4.34
C VAL A 73 1.90 0.50 -4.01
N THR A 74 2.03 1.70 -4.57
CA THR A 74 3.19 2.58 -4.31
C THR A 74 3.11 3.23 -2.93
N GLU A 75 4.25 3.44 -2.28
CA GLU A 75 4.31 4.20 -1.01
C GLU A 75 3.82 5.65 -1.19
N CYS A 76 3.93 6.20 -2.41
CA CYS A 76 3.36 7.49 -2.81
C CYS A 76 1.81 7.52 -2.72
N ALA A 77 1.13 6.39 -2.88
CA ALA A 77 -0.32 6.26 -2.79
C ALA A 77 -0.83 5.91 -1.38
N MET A 78 0.08 5.65 -0.43
CA MET A 78 -0.26 5.22 0.93
C MET A 78 -0.31 6.40 1.89
N ARG A 79 -1.40 6.51 2.64
CA ARG A 79 -1.55 7.46 3.75
C ARG A 79 -1.45 6.76 5.09
N ASP A 80 -1.10 7.53 6.13
CA ASP A 80 -1.18 7.03 7.50
C ASP A 80 -2.65 6.74 7.83
N ALA A 81 -2.95 5.51 8.25
CA ALA A 81 -4.25 5.18 8.81
C ALA A 81 -4.46 6.06 10.05
N THR A 82 -5.54 6.84 10.09
CA THR A 82 -5.83 7.69 11.25
C THR A 82 -6.01 6.81 12.47
N SER A 83 -5.25 7.09 13.53
CA SER A 83 -5.30 6.39 14.81
C SER A 83 -6.59 6.65 15.58
#